data_AF-A0A535FFR0-F1
#
_entry.id   AF-A0A535FFR0-F1
#
_cell.length_a   1.000
_cell.length_b   1.000
_cell.length_c   1.000
_cell.angle_alpha   90.00
_cell.angle_beta   90.00
_cell.angle_gamma   90.00
#
_symmetry.space_group_name_H-M   'P 1'
#
loop_
_entity.id
_entity.type
_entity.pdbx_description
1 polymer ?
#
loop_
_entity_poly.entity_id
_entity_poly.type
_entity_poly.pdbx_seq_one_letter_code
_entity_poly.pdbx_strand_id
1 'polypeptide(L)'
;IGRKLAATFASLGTPALFVHAVEAAHGDLGMITSRDVVLIISHSGETDEILKLLPTLMQLSCPLIAITGRPHSRLARTATVHLDTGVREEADPRGLAPTTSATATLVLGDALALALAEARYFTSDAFLKLHPGGSLGQRNAASAQVAA
;
A
#
# COMPACT_ATOMS: atom_id res chain seq x y z
N ILE A 1 7.83 3.21 2.90
CA ILE A 1 6.72 3.26 1.91
C ILE A 1 5.50 2.48 2.38
N GLY A 2 5.59 1.16 2.63
CA GLY A 2 4.44 0.34 3.08
C GLY A 2 3.63 0.94 4.25
N ARG A 3 4.29 1.38 5.34
CA ARG A 3 3.60 2.06 6.47
C ARG A 3 2.82 3.31 6.05
N LYS A 4 3.38 4.13 5.15
CA LYS A 4 2.74 5.35 4.64
C LYS A 4 1.49 4.98 3.85
N LEU A 5 1.60 4.00 2.95
CA LEU A 5 0.46 3.54 2.15
C LEU A 5 -0.65 2.97 3.03
N ALA A 6 -0.32 2.11 4.01
CA ALA A 6 -1.31 1.60 4.96
C ALA A 6 -2.06 2.73 5.68
N ALA A 7 -1.34 3.76 6.15
CA ALA A 7 -1.96 4.95 6.73
C ALA A 7 -2.85 5.71 5.73
N THR A 8 -2.42 5.83 4.47
CA THR A 8 -3.18 6.54 3.43
C THR A 8 -4.48 5.81 3.08
N PHE A 9 -4.44 4.50 2.89
CA PHE A 9 -5.64 3.67 2.70
C PHE A 9 -6.60 3.82 3.89
N ALA A 10 -6.09 3.72 5.12
CA ALA A 10 -6.90 3.84 6.32
C ALA A 10 -7.56 5.22 6.44
N SER A 11 -6.80 6.30 6.19
CA SER A 11 -7.31 7.67 6.15
C SER A 11 -8.36 7.90 5.06
N LEU A 12 -8.32 7.13 3.97
CA LEU A 12 -9.28 7.18 2.88
C LEU A 12 -10.38 6.10 2.98
N GLY A 13 -10.63 5.59 4.19
CA GLY A 13 -11.77 4.72 4.49
C GLY A 13 -11.59 3.26 4.10
N THR A 14 -10.38 2.82 3.76
CA THR A 14 -10.04 1.42 3.50
C THR A 14 -9.15 0.90 4.63
N PRO A 15 -9.66 0.06 5.55
CA PRO A 15 -8.85 -0.53 6.61
C PRO A 15 -7.59 -1.19 6.06
N ALA A 16 -6.43 -0.78 6.54
CA ALA A 16 -5.15 -1.27 6.08
C ALA A 16 -4.14 -1.28 7.24
N LEU A 17 -3.35 -2.34 7.31
CA LEU A 17 -2.30 -2.52 8.30
C LEU A 17 -0.97 -2.79 7.60
N PHE A 18 0.12 -2.29 8.20
CA PHE A 18 1.46 -2.64 7.74
C PHE A 18 1.96 -3.85 8.52
N VAL A 19 2.35 -4.90 7.79
CA VAL A 19 3.01 -6.08 8.34
C VAL A 19 4.46 -6.10 7.84
N HIS A 20 5.40 -6.26 8.76
CA HIS A 20 6.83 -6.33 8.41
C HIS A 20 7.18 -7.75 7.95
N ALA A 21 7.85 -7.91 6.80
CA ALA A 21 8.08 -9.22 6.20
C ALA A 21 8.87 -10.19 7.11
N VAL A 22 9.86 -9.68 7.86
CA VAL A 22 10.61 -10.51 8.81
C VAL A 22 9.73 -10.96 9.97
N GLU A 23 8.90 -10.08 10.54
CA GLU A 23 8.04 -10.42 11.68
C GLU A 23 6.88 -11.34 11.25
N ALA A 24 6.40 -11.20 10.02
CA ALA A 24 5.41 -12.09 9.42
C ALA A 24 5.86 -13.56 9.49
N ALA A 25 7.13 -13.83 9.17
CA ALA A 25 7.71 -15.16 9.25
C ALA A 25 7.79 -15.71 10.68
N HIS A 26 7.62 -14.87 11.71
CA HIS A 26 7.72 -15.22 13.12
C HIS A 26 6.40 -15.07 13.89
N GLY A 27 5.26 -14.96 13.19
CA GLY A 27 3.93 -15.00 13.81
C GLY A 27 2.95 -13.97 13.29
N ASP A 28 3.42 -12.83 12.76
CA ASP A 28 2.52 -11.75 12.31
C ASP A 28 1.70 -12.15 11.07
N LEU A 29 2.00 -13.26 10.39
CA LEU A 29 1.10 -13.82 9.38
C LEU A 29 -0.30 -14.14 9.95
N GLY A 30 -0.42 -14.38 11.26
CA GLY A 30 -1.72 -14.55 11.93
C GLY A 30 -2.60 -13.30 11.91
N MET A 31 -2.05 -12.14 11.55
CA MET A 31 -2.82 -10.91 11.34
C MET A 31 -3.57 -10.90 9.99
N ILE A 32 -3.23 -11.80 9.07
CA ILE A 32 -3.78 -11.88 7.72
C ILE A 32 -4.82 -12.99 7.65
N THR A 33 -5.99 -12.67 7.11
CA THR A 33 -7.11 -13.60 6.93
C THR A 33 -7.44 -13.78 5.45
N SER A 34 -8.19 -14.84 5.12
CA SER A 34 -8.64 -15.10 3.75
C SER A 34 -9.60 -14.05 3.17
N ARG A 35 -10.05 -13.08 3.98
CA ARG A 35 -10.86 -11.93 3.54
C ARG A 35 -10.03 -10.71 3.16
N ASP A 36 -8.73 -10.75 3.42
CA ASP A 36 -7.82 -9.65 3.17
C ASP A 36 -7.23 -9.72 1.76
N VAL A 37 -6.80 -8.56 1.26
CA VAL A 37 -5.96 -8.42 0.07
C VAL A 37 -4.55 -8.05 0.55
N VAL A 38 -3.55 -8.77 0.06
CA VAL A 38 -2.15 -8.55 0.46
C VAL A 38 -1.45 -7.74 -0.63
N LEU A 39 -1.04 -6.51 -0.29
CA LEU A 39 -0.22 -5.67 -1.15
C LEU A 39 1.25 -5.77 -0.72
N ILE A 40 2.10 -6.31 -1.60
CA ILE A 40 3.53 -6.52 -1.36
C ILE A 40 4.34 -5.54 -2.18
N ILE A 41 5.36 -4.94 -1.56
CA ILE A 41 6.28 -4.01 -2.20
C ILE A 41 7.68 -4.61 -2.19
N SER A 42 8.24 -4.82 -3.38
CA SER A 42 9.65 -5.21 -3.56
C SER A 42 10.13 -4.71 -4.90
N HIS A 43 11.06 -3.76 -4.92
CA HIS A 43 11.54 -3.20 -6.19
C HIS A 43 12.14 -4.27 -7.12
N SER A 44 12.96 -5.18 -6.57
CA SER A 44 13.52 -6.29 -7.35
C SER A 44 12.48 -7.39 -7.63
N GLY A 45 11.47 -7.56 -6.77
CA GLY A 45 10.58 -8.71 -6.75
C GLY A 45 11.27 -10.02 -6.35
N GLU A 46 12.48 -9.92 -5.80
CA GLU A 46 13.37 -11.04 -5.49
C GLU A 46 13.83 -11.04 -4.02
N THR A 47 13.22 -10.21 -3.16
CA THR A 47 13.57 -10.11 -1.73
C THR A 47 13.24 -11.43 -1.01
N ASP A 48 14.25 -12.09 -0.46
CA ASP A 48 14.12 -13.44 0.13
C ASP A 48 13.10 -13.51 1.26
N GLU A 49 13.06 -12.51 2.15
CA GLU A 49 12.10 -12.45 3.26
C GLU A 49 10.66 -12.45 2.73
N ILE A 50 10.41 -11.77 1.60
CA ILE A 50 9.09 -11.70 0.99
C ILE A 50 8.75 -13.01 0.27
N LEU A 51 9.70 -13.56 -0.49
CA LEU A 51 9.46 -14.79 -1.26
C LEU A 51 9.19 -15.99 -0.36
N LYS A 52 9.83 -16.04 0.82
CA LYS A 52 9.57 -17.08 1.83
C LYS A 52 8.14 -17.06 2.36
N LEU A 53 7.44 -15.92 2.31
CA LEU A 53 6.05 -15.81 2.76
C LEU A 53 5.04 -16.29 1.72
N LEU A 54 5.41 -16.30 0.43
CA LEU A 54 4.48 -16.57 -0.68
C LEU A 54 3.73 -17.91 -0.53
N PRO A 55 4.38 -19.05 -0.19
CA PRO A 55 3.66 -20.32 -0.05
C PRO A 55 2.52 -20.24 0.99
N THR A 56 2.77 -19.62 2.14
CA THR A 56 1.77 -19.47 3.19
C THR A 56 0.64 -18.52 2.78
N LEU A 57 0.99 -17.39 2.13
CA LEU A 57 -0.01 -16.45 1.62
C LEU A 57 -0.91 -17.07 0.55
N MET A 58 -0.36 -17.93 -0.31
CA MET A 58 -1.13 -18.69 -1.30
C MET A 58 -2.07 -19.71 -0.65
N GLN A 59 -1.64 -20.37 0.44
CA GLN A 59 -2.50 -21.28 1.21
C GLN A 59 -3.68 -20.56 1.87
N LEU A 60 -3.47 -19.33 2.35
CA LEU A 60 -4.53 -18.47 2.88
C LEU A 60 -5.53 -18.01 1.81
N SER A 61 -5.22 -18.23 0.53
CA SER A 61 -6.06 -17.85 -0.62
C SER A 61 -6.35 -16.34 -0.68
N CYS A 62 -5.46 -15.51 -0.13
CA CYS A 62 -5.56 -14.06 -0.21
C CYS A 62 -5.17 -13.60 -1.62
N PRO A 63 -5.96 -12.74 -2.28
CA PRO A 63 -5.52 -12.06 -3.49
C PRO A 63 -4.23 -11.27 -3.22
N LEU A 64 -3.24 -11.41 -4.10
CA LEU A 64 -1.92 -10.81 -3.94
C LEU A 64 -1.67 -9.75 -5.01
N ILE A 65 -1.45 -8.52 -4.58
CA ILE A 65 -1.02 -7.41 -5.43
C ILE A 65 0.47 -7.21 -5.20
N ALA A 66 1.28 -7.25 -6.26
CA ALA A 66 2.71 -6.97 -6.19
C ALA A 66 3.03 -5.63 -6.84
N ILE A 67 3.71 -4.75 -6.11
CA ILE A 67 4.36 -3.57 -6.66
C ILE A 67 5.86 -3.86 -6.78
N THR A 68 6.33 -4.00 -8.02
CA THR A 68 7.75 -4.27 -8.31
C THR A 68 8.21 -3.48 -9.52
N GLY A 69 9.52 -3.22 -9.64
CA GLY A 69 10.10 -2.61 -10.83
C GLY A 69 10.63 -3.63 -11.85
N ARG A 70 10.31 -4.92 -11.67
CA ARG A 70 10.78 -6.02 -12.52
C ARG A 70 9.62 -6.95 -12.87
N PRO A 71 8.96 -6.75 -14.02
CA PRO A 71 7.77 -7.52 -14.43
C PRO A 71 7.97 -9.04 -14.52
N HIS A 72 9.22 -9.48 -14.70
CA HIS A 72 9.55 -10.90 -14.82
C HIS A 72 10.05 -11.56 -13.53
N SER A 73 10.09 -10.82 -12.42
CA SER A 73 10.49 -11.34 -11.10
C SER A 73 9.55 -12.44 -10.59
N ARG A 74 10.05 -13.26 -9.67
CA ARG A 74 9.26 -14.32 -9.00
C ARG A 74 8.01 -13.76 -8.34
N LEU A 75 8.13 -12.64 -7.62
CA LEU A 75 6.99 -12.01 -6.99
C LEU A 75 5.95 -11.54 -8.03
N ALA A 76 6.38 -10.86 -9.10
CA ALA A 76 5.46 -10.37 -10.14
C ALA A 76 4.70 -11.51 -10.82
N ARG A 77 5.38 -12.63 -11.12
CA ARG A 77 4.76 -13.81 -11.75
C ARG A 77 3.80 -14.58 -10.84
N THR A 78 3.98 -14.47 -9.53
CA THR A 78 3.15 -15.18 -8.53
C THR A 78 1.92 -14.36 -8.13
N ALA A 79 1.98 -13.04 -8.30
CA ALA A 79 0.90 -12.14 -7.90
C ALA A 79 -0.37 -12.32 -8.75
N THR A 80 -1.52 -12.11 -8.12
CA THR A 80 -2.82 -12.00 -8.81
C THR A 80 -2.84 -10.78 -9.73
N VAL A 81 -2.26 -9.66 -9.26
CA VAL A 81 -2.10 -8.42 -10.03
C VAL A 81 -0.68 -7.90 -9.81
N HIS A 82 0.02 -7.58 -10.89
CA HIS A 82 1.31 -6.90 -10.84
C HIS A 82 1.13 -5.44 -11.26
N LEU A 83 1.69 -4.53 -10.46
CA LEU A 83 1.80 -3.12 -10.77
C LEU A 83 3.28 -2.77 -10.93
N ASP A 84 3.66 -2.35 -12.14
CA ASP A 84 5.05 -2.03 -12.46
C ASP A 84 5.42 -0.62 -12.01
N THR A 85 6.49 -0.51 -11.22
CA THR A 85 7.10 0.77 -10.82
C THR A 85 8.56 0.87 -11.27
N GLY A 86 8.89 0.19 -12.37
CA GLY A 86 10.20 0.25 -13.02
C GLY A 86 10.59 1.69 -13.34
N VAL A 87 11.81 2.05 -12.98
CA VAL A 87 12.40 3.35 -13.30
C VAL A 87 13.61 3.14 -14.18
N ARG A 88 13.90 4.10 -15.06
CA ARG A 88 15.07 4.01 -15.95
C ARG A 88 16.37 4.08 -15.16
N GLU A 89 16.42 4.93 -14.16
CA GLU A 89 17.57 5.15 -13.29
C GLU A 89 17.15 5.69 -11.92
N GLU A 90 17.99 5.42 -10.92
CA GLU A 90 17.89 6.07 -9.61
C GLU A 90 18.54 7.45 -9.66
N ALA A 91 18.11 8.35 -8.78
CA ALA A 91 18.75 9.66 -8.64
C ALA A 91 20.15 9.55 -8.00
N ASP A 92 20.44 8.46 -7.28
CA ASP A 92 21.80 8.10 -6.86
C ASP A 92 22.64 7.71 -8.09
N PRO A 93 23.74 8.40 -8.41
CA PRO A 93 24.57 8.11 -9.59
C PRO A 93 25.13 6.69 -9.65
N ARG A 94 25.16 5.97 -8.52
CA ARG A 94 25.62 4.57 -8.45
C ARG A 94 24.49 3.56 -8.70
N GLY A 95 23.24 3.99 -8.71
CA GLY A 95 22.07 3.11 -8.86
C GLY A 95 21.81 2.20 -7.66
N LEU A 96 22.35 2.51 -6.48
CA LEU A 96 22.26 1.63 -5.30
C LEU A 96 21.14 2.05 -4.35
N ALA A 97 21.04 3.34 -4.08
CA ALA A 97 20.04 3.84 -3.15
C ALA A 97 18.67 3.96 -3.82
N PRO A 98 17.62 3.32 -3.28
CA PRO A 98 16.27 3.48 -3.79
C PRO A 98 15.81 4.92 -3.53
N THR A 99 15.65 5.69 -4.61
CA THR A 99 15.29 7.12 -4.57
C THR A 99 14.12 7.38 -5.50
N THR A 100 14.35 7.26 -6.81
CA THR A 100 13.34 7.37 -7.85
C THR A 100 12.34 6.22 -7.73
N SER A 101 12.82 4.98 -7.55
CA SER A 101 11.94 3.80 -7.44
C SER A 101 11.05 3.84 -6.18
N ALA A 102 11.60 4.28 -5.05
CA ALA A 102 10.85 4.44 -3.81
C ALA A 102 9.76 5.52 -3.95
N THR A 103 10.08 6.63 -4.63
CA THR A 103 9.14 7.73 -4.90
C THR A 103 8.05 7.28 -5.88
N ALA A 104 8.41 6.60 -6.97
CA ALA A 104 7.44 6.06 -7.92
C ALA A 104 6.46 5.08 -7.23
N THR A 105 6.98 4.22 -6.36
CA THR A 105 6.17 3.30 -5.56
C THR A 105 5.21 4.04 -4.62
N LEU A 106 5.67 5.13 -3.99
CA LEU A 106 4.82 5.97 -3.14
C LEU A 106 3.69 6.60 -3.94
N VAL A 107 4.01 7.22 -5.07
CA VAL A 107 3.05 7.90 -5.94
C VAL A 107 2.02 6.92 -6.49
N LEU A 108 2.45 5.75 -6.98
CA LEU A 108 1.53 4.70 -7.42
C LEU A 108 0.59 4.27 -6.30
N GLY A 109 1.12 4.04 -5.10
CA GLY A 109 0.30 3.62 -3.96
C GLY A 109 -0.72 4.67 -3.53
N ASP A 110 -0.36 5.95 -3.59
CA ASP A 110 -1.27 7.06 -3.31
C ASP A 110 -2.36 7.18 -4.37
N ALA A 111 -1.99 7.05 -5.65
CA ALA A 111 -2.95 7.02 -6.74
C ALA A 111 -3.93 5.84 -6.60
N LEU A 112 -3.44 4.66 -6.21
CA LEU A 112 -4.27 3.48 -5.97
C LEU A 112 -5.26 3.70 -4.81
N ALA A 113 -4.80 4.31 -3.71
CA ALA A 113 -5.65 4.61 -2.56
C ALA A 113 -6.75 5.62 -2.91
N LEU A 114 -6.43 6.67 -3.68
CA LEU A 114 -7.40 7.65 -4.16
C LEU A 114 -8.39 7.04 -5.15
N ALA A 115 -7.93 6.25 -6.11
CA ALA A 115 -8.80 5.56 -7.07
C ALA A 115 -9.77 4.61 -6.36
N LEU A 116 -9.32 3.90 -5.33
CA LEU A 116 -10.19 3.05 -4.52
C LEU A 116 -11.20 3.86 -3.70
N ALA A 117 -10.77 4.99 -3.13
CA ALA A 117 -11.66 5.87 -2.38
C ALA A 117 -12.78 6.43 -3.28
N GLU A 118 -12.43 6.85 -4.50
CA GLU A 118 -13.38 7.30 -5.53
C GLU A 118 -14.35 6.17 -5.92
N ALA A 119 -13.83 4.98 -6.23
CA ALA A 119 -14.64 3.82 -6.58
C ALA A 119 -15.60 3.38 -5.45
N ARG A 120 -15.29 3.72 -4.20
CA ARG A 120 -16.12 3.45 -3.01
C ARG A 120 -16.95 4.66 -2.58
N TYR A 121 -17.00 5.73 -3.37
CA TYR A 121 -17.73 6.97 -3.08
C TYR A 121 -17.38 7.56 -1.71
N PHE A 122 -16.09 7.51 -1.33
CA PHE A 122 -15.62 8.03 -0.05
C PHE A 122 -15.79 9.55 0.02
N THR A 123 -16.44 10.04 1.08
CA THR A 123 -16.84 11.44 1.20
C THR A 123 -15.96 12.23 2.16
N SER A 124 -16.00 13.56 2.04
CA SER A 124 -15.36 14.45 3.01
C SER A 124 -15.89 14.23 4.42
N ASP A 125 -17.19 13.99 4.61
CA ASP A 125 -17.76 13.69 5.93
C ASP A 125 -17.21 12.39 6.53
N ALA A 126 -17.04 11.35 5.71
CA ALA A 126 -16.40 10.11 6.13
C ALA A 126 -14.94 10.35 6.53
N PHE A 127 -14.22 11.20 5.80
CA PHE A 127 -12.86 11.61 6.16
C PHE A 127 -12.83 12.30 7.53
N LEU A 128 -13.71 13.26 7.82
CA LEU A 128 -13.74 13.97 9.10
C LEU A 128 -14.00 13.03 10.28
N LYS A 129 -14.91 12.05 10.10
CA LYS A 129 -15.18 11.01 11.12
C LYS A 129 -13.95 10.18 11.49
N LEU A 130 -13.05 9.95 10.52
CA LEU A 130 -11.79 9.23 10.74
C LEU A 130 -10.67 10.12 11.29
N HIS A 131 -10.84 11.45 11.34
CA HIS A 131 -9.81 12.41 11.76
C HIS A 131 -10.31 13.42 12.81
N PRO A 132 -10.82 12.98 13.97
CA PRO A 132 -11.45 13.86 14.95
C PRO A 132 -10.50 14.89 15.60
N GLY A 133 -9.19 14.61 15.63
CA GLY A 133 -8.17 15.48 16.26
C GLY A 133 -7.37 16.36 15.29
N GLY A 134 -7.62 16.27 13.98
CA GLY A 134 -6.81 16.95 12.97
C GLY A 134 -7.30 18.36 12.63
N SER A 135 -6.38 19.24 12.22
CA SER A 135 -6.71 20.59 11.73
C SER A 135 -7.63 20.57 10.49
N LEU A 136 -7.54 19.53 9.66
CA LEU A 136 -8.45 19.29 8.53
C LEU A 136 -9.87 18.90 8.99
N GLY A 137 -9.97 18.13 10.07
CA GLY A 137 -11.21 17.82 10.79
C GLY A 137 -11.97 19.08 11.21
N GLN A 138 -11.21 20.08 11.66
CA GLN A 138 -11.74 21.35 12.18
C GLN A 138 -12.07 22.37 11.09
N ARG A 139 -11.31 22.42 9.98
CA ARG A 139 -11.49 23.42 8.90
C ARG A 139 -12.84 23.29 8.16
N ASN A 140 -13.30 22.06 7.90
CA ASN A 140 -14.55 21.86 7.14
C ASN A 140 -15.81 21.93 8.01
N ALA A 141 -15.72 21.67 9.32
CA ALA A 141 -16.83 21.88 10.25
C ALA A 141 -17.26 23.36 10.30
N ALA A 142 -16.30 24.28 10.18
CA ALA A 142 -16.57 25.72 10.09
C ALA A 142 -17.13 26.16 8.72
N SER A 143 -16.82 25.44 7.63
CA SER A 143 -17.33 25.77 6.29
C SER A 143 -18.78 25.32 6.07
N ALA A 144 -19.21 24.25 6.73
CA ALA A 144 -20.59 23.75 6.66
C ALA A 144 -21.60 24.64 7.41
N GLN A 145 -21.16 25.47 8.35
CA GLN A 145 -22.02 26.40 9.11
C GLN A 145 -22.31 27.73 8.39
N VAL A 146 -21.65 28.02 7.27
CA VAL A 146 -21.83 29.30 6.54
C VAL A 146 -22.74 29.13 5.30
N ALA A 147 -23.18 27.90 5.01
CA ALA A 147 -24.03 27.57 3.85
C ALA A 147 -25.46 27.11 4.22
N ALA A 148 -25.90 27.34 5.46
CA ALA A 148 -27.27 27.11 5.92
C ALA A 148 -27.96 28.43 6.27
#